data_AF-A0A1U9NP10-F1
#
_entry.id   AF-A0A1U9NP10-F1
#
_cell.length_a   1.000
_cell.length_b   1.000
_cell.length_c   1.000
_cell.angle_alpha   90.00
_cell.angle_beta   90.00
_cell.angle_gamma   90.00
#
_symmetry.space_group_name_H-M   'P 1'
#
loop_
_entity.id
_entity.type
_entity.pdbx_description
1 polymer ?
#
loop_
_entity_poly.entity_id
_entity_poly.type
_entity_poly.pdbx_seq_one_letter_code
_entity_poly.pdbx_strand_id
1 'polypeptide(L)'
;MDRVILGDNQFFGVSHLSEEKGMERARRFQNIDEIIKVIDYAYSAGIRGFSFSTHAQVEIICDYFRDNQHKYPGIRFYPCVPYAHKYANMVNEQGILGAVSEVVLSDNSASNAFGMMAKAGNFVFTQHPRRIMELLLDAEMKMFRDLNVEVVFLQNIITDLLLGLGWADVFCDFIDYIENNYNARAGFMTLNMPRLLHLLKSNGVESPVICSAINKKGFQMNPGLEAYETALTHESFEPVAMSVLAAGALRPTEAIDYISGFKSIKSVIFGASTPAHITATKELIESAFSQEQRTQPVVAYQKQA
;
A
#
# COMPACT_ATOMS: atom_id res chain seq x y z
N MET A 1 1.76 -13.07 -0.85
CA MET A 1 2.36 -11.73 -0.78
C MET A 1 3.87 -11.85 -0.74
N ASP A 2 4.55 -10.94 -1.42
CA ASP A 2 6.01 -10.84 -1.45
C ASP A 2 6.60 -10.50 -0.08
N ARG A 3 7.70 -11.17 0.26
CA ARG A 3 8.44 -10.86 1.49
C ARG A 3 9.08 -9.47 1.46
N VAL A 4 9.58 -9.08 0.29
CA VAL A 4 10.30 -7.83 0.05
C VAL A 4 9.57 -7.08 -1.05
N ILE A 5 9.04 -5.90 -0.73
CA ILE A 5 8.30 -5.03 -1.65
C ILE A 5 9.04 -3.69 -1.72
N LEU A 6 9.34 -3.22 -2.92
CA LEU A 6 9.89 -1.88 -3.11
C LEU A 6 8.74 -0.87 -3.17
N GLY A 7 8.71 0.09 -2.26
CA GLY A 7 7.76 1.21 -2.27
C GLY A 7 8.19 2.32 -3.23
N ASP A 8 7.34 3.32 -3.40
CA ASP A 8 7.47 4.38 -4.41
C ASP A 8 7.86 5.76 -3.86
N ASN A 9 7.87 5.96 -2.54
CA ASN A 9 8.12 7.25 -1.90
C ASN A 9 9.37 7.98 -2.44
N GLN A 10 10.44 7.26 -2.77
CA GLN A 10 11.65 7.86 -3.34
C GLN A 10 11.45 8.48 -4.72
N PHE A 11 10.48 8.00 -5.51
CA PHE A 11 10.18 8.47 -6.86
C PHE A 11 9.41 9.79 -6.86
N PHE A 12 8.60 10.03 -5.83
CA PHE A 12 7.71 11.21 -5.74
C PHE A 12 8.22 12.28 -4.77
N GLY A 13 9.51 12.26 -4.43
CA GLY A 13 10.12 13.28 -3.57
C GLY A 13 9.64 13.25 -2.11
N VAL A 14 8.91 12.21 -1.70
CA VAL A 14 8.44 12.07 -0.33
C VAL A 14 9.64 11.71 0.55
N SER A 15 10.06 12.66 1.38
CA SER A 15 11.15 12.52 2.33
C SER A 15 10.72 13.02 3.69
N HIS A 16 10.54 12.09 4.64
CA HIS A 16 10.23 12.41 6.04
C HIS A 16 11.45 12.95 6.82
N LEU A 17 12.63 12.97 6.20
CA LEU A 17 13.91 13.34 6.81
C LEU A 17 14.32 14.80 6.54
N SER A 18 14.09 15.26 5.32
CA SER A 18 14.59 16.54 4.81
C SER A 18 13.88 16.88 3.51
N GLU A 19 13.33 18.09 3.45
CA GLU A 19 12.67 18.65 2.28
C GLU A 19 13.64 18.81 1.10
N GLU A 20 14.88 19.24 1.36
CA GLU A 20 15.93 19.41 0.34
C GLU A 20 16.27 18.09 -0.38
N LYS A 21 16.41 16.99 0.38
CA LYS A 21 16.58 15.64 -0.20
C LYS A 21 15.34 15.15 -0.94
N GLY A 22 14.15 15.58 -0.52
CA GLY A 22 12.90 15.33 -1.24
C GLY A 22 12.90 16.01 -2.60
N MET A 23 13.30 17.28 -2.65
CA MET A 23 13.37 18.08 -3.89
C MET A 23 14.41 17.55 -4.88
N GLU A 24 15.59 17.12 -4.42
CA GLU A 24 16.63 16.54 -5.29
C GLU A 24 16.14 15.25 -5.96
N ARG A 25 15.48 14.37 -5.18
CA ARG A 25 14.88 13.14 -5.69
C ARG A 25 13.73 13.43 -6.66
N ALA A 26 12.86 14.38 -6.30
CA ALA A 26 11.76 14.80 -7.17
C ALA A 26 12.27 15.24 -8.54
N ARG A 27 13.35 16.03 -8.60
CA ARG A 27 13.99 16.44 -9.87
C ARG A 27 14.53 15.25 -10.66
N ARG A 28 15.26 14.33 -10.03
CA ARG A 28 15.82 13.14 -10.70
C ARG A 28 14.72 12.26 -11.31
N PHE A 29 13.64 12.05 -10.57
CA PHE A 29 12.54 11.15 -10.95
C PHE A 29 11.41 11.85 -11.72
N GLN A 30 11.62 13.09 -12.19
CA GLN A 30 10.80 13.63 -13.28
C GLN A 30 10.97 12.78 -14.56
N ASN A 31 12.15 12.18 -14.74
CA ASN A 31 12.39 11.25 -15.83
C ASN A 31 11.95 9.82 -15.43
N ILE A 32 10.98 9.29 -16.17
CA ILE A 32 10.43 7.95 -15.98
C ILE A 32 11.50 6.88 -16.22
N ASP A 33 12.44 7.11 -17.14
CA ASP A 33 13.54 6.17 -17.40
C ASP A 33 14.39 5.93 -16.15
N GLU A 34 14.56 6.95 -15.31
CA GLU A 34 15.29 6.81 -14.04
C GLU A 34 14.49 5.98 -13.02
N ILE A 35 13.16 6.05 -13.05
CA ILE A 35 12.28 5.20 -12.23
C ILE A 35 12.38 3.75 -12.70
N ILE A 36 12.21 3.51 -14.02
CA ILE A 36 12.30 2.17 -14.62
C ILE A 36 13.67 1.55 -14.32
N LYS A 37 14.76 2.31 -14.43
CA LYS A 37 16.11 1.85 -14.11
C LYS A 37 16.26 1.40 -12.65
N VAL A 38 15.64 2.09 -11.70
CA VAL A 38 15.64 1.66 -10.29
C VAL A 38 14.83 0.38 -10.11
N ILE A 39 13.68 0.26 -10.80
CA ILE A 39 12.87 -0.96 -10.79
C ILE A 39 13.66 -2.13 -11.40
N ASP A 40 14.39 -1.91 -12.50
CA ASP A 40 15.26 -2.92 -13.11
C ASP A 40 16.35 -3.40 -12.15
N TYR A 41 16.96 -2.49 -11.37
CA TYR A 41 17.92 -2.88 -10.34
C TYR A 41 17.30 -3.77 -9.27
N ALA A 42 16.11 -3.40 -8.77
CA ALA A 42 15.38 -4.20 -7.79
C ALA A 42 14.94 -5.55 -8.36
N TYR A 43 14.44 -5.56 -9.59
CA TYR A 43 14.03 -6.76 -10.28
C TYR A 43 15.22 -7.70 -10.52
N SER A 44 16.36 -7.17 -10.94
CA SER A 44 17.61 -7.93 -11.10
C SER A 44 18.14 -8.48 -9.78
N ALA A 45 17.91 -7.78 -8.66
CA ALA A 45 18.24 -8.26 -7.32
C ALA A 45 17.27 -9.36 -6.82
N GLY A 46 16.21 -9.69 -7.56
CA GLY A 46 15.23 -10.73 -7.21
C GLY A 46 13.96 -10.21 -6.54
N ILE A 47 13.79 -8.89 -6.41
CA ILE A 47 12.53 -8.30 -5.91
C ILE A 47 11.47 -8.42 -7.01
N ARG A 48 10.27 -8.84 -6.63
CA ARG A 48 9.14 -9.01 -7.58
C ARG A 48 7.94 -8.14 -7.23
N GLY A 49 7.82 -7.70 -5.98
CA GLY A 49 6.73 -6.84 -5.53
C GLY A 49 7.09 -5.36 -5.57
N PHE A 50 6.22 -4.55 -6.17
CA PHE A 50 6.36 -3.10 -6.26
C PHE A 50 5.06 -2.41 -5.83
N SER A 51 5.17 -1.52 -4.85
CA SER A 51 4.04 -0.75 -4.35
C SER A 51 4.09 0.66 -4.91
N PHE A 52 2.94 1.14 -5.40
CA PHE A 52 2.78 2.46 -5.98
C PHE A 52 1.50 3.12 -5.50
N SER A 53 1.62 4.34 -5.00
CA SER A 53 0.50 5.26 -4.89
C SER A 53 0.03 5.61 -6.29
N THR A 54 -1.27 5.60 -6.54
CA THR A 54 -1.82 6.02 -7.83
C THR A 54 -1.33 7.43 -8.18
N HIS A 55 -0.89 7.68 -9.41
CA HIS A 55 -0.43 9.00 -9.84
C HIS A 55 -0.36 9.02 -11.38
N ALA A 56 -0.45 10.20 -12.00
CA ALA A 56 -0.34 10.31 -13.46
C ALA A 56 0.98 9.75 -14.01
N GLN A 57 2.08 9.90 -13.27
CA GLN A 57 3.37 9.29 -13.65
C GLN A 57 3.35 7.76 -13.48
N VAL A 58 2.57 7.22 -12.54
CA VAL A 58 2.44 5.78 -12.35
C VAL A 58 1.67 5.14 -13.50
N GLU A 59 0.73 5.85 -14.11
CA GLU A 59 0.07 5.36 -15.34
C GLU A 59 1.08 5.07 -16.44
N ILE A 60 2.05 5.96 -16.67
CA ILE A 60 3.08 5.77 -17.70
C ILE A 60 4.02 4.60 -17.32
N ILE A 61 4.32 4.43 -16.02
CA ILE A 61 5.07 3.27 -15.53
C ILE A 61 4.29 1.97 -15.79
N CYS A 62 3.00 1.95 -15.49
CA CYS A 62 2.12 0.82 -15.73
C CYS A 62 2.02 0.48 -17.22
N ASP A 63 1.91 1.48 -18.08
CA ASP A 63 1.92 1.30 -19.54
C ASP A 63 3.23 0.66 -20.02
N TYR A 64 4.37 1.14 -19.53
CA TYR A 64 5.67 0.52 -19.82
C TYR A 64 5.69 -0.96 -19.44
N PHE A 65 5.24 -1.34 -18.23
CA PHE A 65 5.23 -2.74 -17.81
C PHE A 65 4.24 -3.60 -18.58
N ARG A 66 3.09 -3.04 -18.99
CA ARG A 66 2.10 -3.72 -19.83
C ARG A 66 2.67 -4.06 -21.20
N ASP A 67 3.42 -3.12 -21.80
CA ASP A 67 4.06 -3.32 -23.10
C ASP A 67 5.29 -4.24 -23.03
N ASN A 68 5.88 -4.40 -21.84
CA ASN A 68 7.12 -5.14 -21.61
C ASN A 68 6.95 -6.38 -20.71
N GLN A 69 5.74 -6.93 -20.55
CA GLN A 69 5.46 -8.04 -19.63
C GLN A 69 6.41 -9.23 -19.78
N HIS A 70 6.80 -9.57 -21.00
CA HIS A 70 7.73 -10.66 -21.31
C HIS A 70 9.11 -10.50 -20.65
N LYS A 71 9.53 -9.28 -20.32
CA LYS A 71 10.81 -8.98 -19.65
C LYS A 71 10.73 -9.15 -18.13
N TYR A 72 9.52 -9.10 -17.56
CA TYR A 72 9.30 -9.07 -16.12
C TYR A 72 8.42 -10.25 -15.62
N PRO A 73 8.79 -11.51 -15.91
CA PRO A 73 8.01 -12.65 -15.44
C PRO A 73 7.86 -12.68 -13.92
N GLY A 74 6.61 -12.73 -13.46
CA GLY A 74 6.28 -12.82 -12.04
C GLY A 74 6.39 -11.51 -11.28
N ILE A 75 6.51 -10.36 -11.96
CA ILE A 75 6.31 -9.05 -11.34
C ILE A 75 4.90 -8.94 -10.74
N ARG A 76 4.79 -8.23 -9.63
CA ARG A 76 3.53 -8.01 -8.89
C ARG A 76 3.43 -6.56 -8.43
N PHE A 77 2.23 -6.02 -8.52
CA PHE A 77 1.90 -4.65 -8.15
C PHE A 77 1.01 -4.59 -6.92
N TYR A 78 1.30 -3.62 -6.06
CA TYR A 78 0.61 -3.34 -4.81
C TYR A 78 0.15 -1.87 -4.81
N PRO A 79 -0.91 -1.53 -5.58
CA PRO A 79 -1.41 -0.17 -5.67
C PRO A 79 -1.93 0.35 -4.34
N CYS A 80 -1.69 1.63 -4.06
CA CYS A 80 -2.16 2.34 -2.89
C CYS A 80 -3.10 3.48 -3.33
N VAL A 81 -4.40 3.29 -3.11
CA VAL A 81 -5.48 4.14 -3.61
C VAL A 81 -6.19 4.86 -2.47
N PRO A 82 -6.72 6.08 -2.65
CA PRO A 82 -6.48 7.01 -3.76
C PRO A 82 -5.25 7.89 -3.53
N TYR A 83 -4.78 8.59 -4.57
CA TYR A 83 -3.78 9.64 -4.38
C TYR A 83 -4.36 10.86 -3.69
N ALA A 84 -4.15 10.97 -2.38
CA ALA A 84 -4.84 11.97 -1.57
C ALA A 84 -4.59 13.42 -2.00
N HIS A 85 -3.40 13.75 -2.50
CA HIS A 85 -3.09 15.10 -2.98
C HIS A 85 -3.91 15.53 -4.20
N LYS A 86 -4.26 14.58 -5.09
CA LYS A 86 -5.15 14.85 -6.24
C LYS A 86 -6.52 15.29 -5.75
N TYR A 87 -7.10 14.55 -4.80
CA TYR A 87 -8.44 14.86 -4.27
C TYR A 87 -8.47 16.07 -3.35
N ALA A 88 -7.42 16.29 -2.54
CA ALA A 88 -7.38 17.45 -1.63
C ALA A 88 -7.45 18.78 -2.40
N ASN A 89 -6.72 18.89 -3.51
CA ASN A 89 -6.78 20.10 -4.35
C ASN A 89 -8.15 20.25 -5.03
N MET A 90 -8.70 19.17 -5.60
CA MET A 90 -10.01 19.19 -6.26
C MET A 90 -11.15 19.54 -5.28
N VAL A 91 -11.13 19.00 -4.06
CA VAL A 91 -12.13 19.30 -3.02
C VAL A 91 -12.01 20.74 -2.55
N ASN A 92 -10.78 21.26 -2.41
CA ASN A 92 -10.56 22.65 -2.04
C ASN A 92 -11.06 23.64 -3.12
N GLU A 93 -10.91 23.29 -4.40
CA GLU A 93 -11.29 24.16 -5.52
C GLU A 93 -12.77 24.05 -5.91
N GLN A 94 -13.35 22.84 -5.87
CA GLN A 94 -14.65 22.55 -6.46
C GLN A 94 -15.67 21.94 -5.48
N GLY A 95 -15.29 21.72 -4.22
CA GLY A 95 -16.07 20.96 -3.25
C GLY A 95 -16.15 19.47 -3.57
N ILE A 96 -16.67 18.66 -2.63
CA ILE A 96 -16.74 17.19 -2.77
C ILE A 96 -17.54 16.75 -4.00
N LEU A 97 -18.66 17.43 -4.29
CA LEU A 97 -19.51 17.11 -5.44
C LEU A 97 -18.85 17.48 -6.78
N GLY A 98 -18.15 18.62 -6.84
CA GLY A 98 -17.40 19.02 -8.04
C GLY A 98 -16.26 18.05 -8.33
N ALA A 99 -15.49 17.67 -7.31
CA ALA A 99 -14.39 16.72 -7.45
C ALA A 99 -14.85 15.33 -7.94
N VAL A 100 -15.96 14.79 -7.41
CA VAL A 100 -16.52 13.51 -7.89
C VAL A 100 -17.01 13.63 -9.33
N SER A 101 -17.69 14.72 -9.67
CA SER A 101 -18.17 14.95 -11.04
C SER A 101 -17.00 15.04 -12.03
N GLU A 102 -15.91 15.73 -11.69
CA GLU A 102 -14.76 15.87 -12.57
C GLU A 102 -14.04 14.54 -12.80
N VAL A 103 -13.83 13.73 -11.76
CA VAL A 103 -13.21 12.40 -11.92
C VAL A 103 -14.06 11.49 -12.82
N VAL A 104 -15.38 11.51 -12.65
CA VAL A 104 -16.30 10.69 -13.46
C VAL A 104 -16.39 11.19 -14.91
N LEU A 105 -16.35 12.51 -15.13
CA LEU A 105 -16.50 13.10 -16.47
C LEU A 105 -15.21 13.09 -17.30
N SER A 106 -14.05 13.18 -16.65
CA SER A 106 -12.75 13.26 -17.33
C SER A 106 -12.30 11.94 -17.95
N ASP A 107 -12.89 10.81 -17.55
CA ASP A 107 -12.41 9.49 -17.94
C ASP A 107 -12.88 8.99 -19.33
N ASN A 108 -13.16 9.90 -20.27
CA ASN A 108 -13.63 9.62 -21.64
C ASN A 108 -14.84 8.67 -21.77
N SER A 109 -15.56 8.42 -20.67
CA SER A 109 -16.86 7.74 -20.65
C SER A 109 -17.99 8.66 -21.12
N ALA A 110 -17.69 9.67 -21.95
CA ALA A 110 -18.61 10.73 -22.34
C ALA A 110 -19.88 10.19 -23.02
N SER A 111 -19.83 9.04 -23.70
CA SER A 111 -21.02 8.43 -24.31
C SER A 111 -21.97 7.78 -23.30
N ASN A 112 -21.45 7.24 -22.18
CA ASN A 112 -22.27 6.63 -21.12
C ASN A 112 -22.63 7.63 -20.00
N ALA A 113 -21.73 8.56 -19.69
CA ALA A 113 -21.92 9.60 -18.68
C ALA A 113 -22.99 10.61 -19.11
N PHE A 114 -23.02 11.02 -20.38
CA PHE A 114 -24.04 11.95 -20.88
C PHE A 114 -25.46 11.33 -20.88
N GLY A 115 -25.58 10.03 -21.17
CA GLY A 115 -26.84 9.28 -21.09
C GLY A 115 -27.35 9.06 -19.66
N MET A 116 -26.43 8.92 -18.68
CA MET A 116 -26.77 8.85 -17.26
C MET A 116 -27.09 10.22 -16.66
N MET A 117 -26.35 11.28 -17.01
CA MET A 117 -26.60 12.64 -16.53
C MET A 117 -27.91 13.22 -17.05
N ALA A 118 -28.30 12.93 -18.29
CA ALA A 118 -29.57 13.40 -18.85
C ALA A 118 -30.80 12.73 -18.20
N LYS A 119 -30.65 11.52 -17.64
CA LYS A 119 -31.72 10.80 -16.93
C LYS A 119 -31.74 11.04 -15.42
N ALA A 120 -30.61 11.40 -14.82
CA ALA A 120 -30.45 11.58 -13.37
C ALA A 120 -30.13 13.04 -13.04
N GLY A 121 -31.14 13.91 -13.10
CA GLY A 121 -30.98 15.29 -12.63
C GLY A 121 -30.56 15.33 -11.16
N ASN A 122 -29.43 15.98 -10.85
CA ASN A 122 -28.93 16.52 -9.57
C ASN A 122 -29.14 15.78 -8.22
N PHE A 123 -29.79 14.61 -8.16
CA PHE A 123 -30.38 14.05 -6.93
C PHE A 123 -29.82 12.68 -6.54
N VAL A 124 -29.07 12.00 -7.43
CA VAL A 124 -28.67 10.60 -7.21
C VAL A 124 -27.27 10.44 -6.61
N PHE A 125 -26.39 11.44 -6.72
CA PHE A 125 -25.01 11.31 -6.23
C PHE A 125 -24.87 11.39 -4.70
N THR A 126 -25.72 12.15 -3.99
CA THR A 126 -25.58 12.38 -2.54
C THR A 126 -26.14 11.26 -1.65
N GLN A 127 -26.86 10.28 -2.21
CA GLN A 127 -27.59 9.26 -1.44
C GLN A 127 -26.87 7.89 -1.40
N HIS A 128 -25.78 7.69 -2.16
CA HIS A 128 -25.13 6.37 -2.30
C HIS A 128 -23.60 6.45 -2.18
N PRO A 129 -23.06 6.58 -0.95
CA PRO A 129 -21.60 6.68 -0.70
C PRO A 129 -20.82 5.49 -1.27
N ARG A 130 -21.41 4.28 -1.22
CA ARG A 130 -20.84 3.08 -1.84
C ARG A 130 -20.59 3.27 -3.33
N ARG A 131 -21.56 3.80 -4.08
CA ARG A 131 -21.42 3.99 -5.54
C ARG A 131 -20.34 5.00 -5.90
N ILE A 132 -20.16 6.04 -5.08
CA ILE A 132 -19.06 6.99 -5.26
C ILE A 132 -17.72 6.29 -5.05
N MET A 133 -17.60 5.51 -3.97
CA MET A 133 -16.39 4.72 -3.70
C MET A 133 -16.05 3.81 -4.88
N GLU A 134 -17.02 3.04 -5.39
CA GLU A 134 -16.86 2.16 -6.56
C GLU A 134 -16.30 2.92 -7.78
N LEU A 135 -16.90 4.06 -8.13
CA LEU A 135 -16.46 4.88 -9.27
C LEU A 135 -15.04 5.44 -9.10
N LEU A 136 -14.69 5.88 -7.88
CA LEU A 136 -13.34 6.37 -7.59
C LEU A 136 -12.32 5.23 -7.67
N LEU A 137 -12.66 4.05 -7.17
CA LEU A 137 -11.81 2.87 -7.28
C LEU A 137 -11.61 2.47 -8.73
N ASP A 138 -12.65 2.48 -9.56
CA ASP A 138 -12.54 2.20 -11.00
C ASP A 138 -11.60 3.17 -11.72
N ALA A 139 -11.74 4.46 -11.45
CA ALA A 139 -10.89 5.48 -12.03
C ALA A 139 -9.40 5.29 -11.65
N GLU A 140 -9.12 4.96 -10.38
CA GLU A 140 -7.75 4.75 -9.90
C GLU A 140 -7.17 3.40 -10.37
N MET A 141 -7.97 2.34 -10.45
CA MET A 141 -7.50 1.00 -10.81
C MET A 141 -7.33 0.80 -12.32
N LYS A 142 -7.95 1.65 -13.16
CA LYS A 142 -7.83 1.59 -14.62
C LYS A 142 -6.38 1.61 -15.14
N MET A 143 -5.47 2.30 -14.45
CA MET A 143 -4.05 2.34 -14.84
C MET A 143 -3.36 0.98 -14.64
N PHE A 144 -3.82 0.17 -13.69
CA PHE A 144 -3.29 -1.16 -13.38
C PHE A 144 -3.93 -2.29 -14.20
N ARG A 145 -4.77 -1.96 -15.20
CA ARG A 145 -5.37 -2.96 -16.10
C ARG A 145 -4.31 -3.86 -16.74
N ASP A 146 -4.65 -5.14 -16.87
CA ASP A 146 -3.81 -6.20 -17.43
C ASP A 146 -2.47 -6.39 -16.73
N LEU A 147 -2.26 -5.79 -15.55
CA LEU A 147 -1.09 -6.03 -14.70
C LEU A 147 -1.44 -7.02 -13.59
N ASN A 148 -0.41 -7.69 -13.09
CA ASN A 148 -0.55 -8.63 -11.97
C ASN A 148 -0.64 -7.86 -10.65
N VAL A 149 -1.86 -7.53 -10.22
CA VAL A 149 -2.15 -6.88 -8.96
C VAL A 149 -2.45 -7.94 -7.90
N GLU A 150 -1.69 -7.96 -6.79
CA GLU A 150 -1.93 -8.94 -5.71
C GLU A 150 -2.82 -8.37 -4.60
N VAL A 151 -2.53 -7.15 -4.15
CA VAL A 151 -3.28 -6.47 -3.08
C VAL A 151 -3.49 -5.00 -3.45
N VAL A 152 -4.72 -4.51 -3.32
CA VAL A 152 -5.06 -3.08 -3.44
C VAL A 152 -5.16 -2.50 -2.03
N PHE A 153 -4.28 -1.56 -1.71
CA PHE A 153 -4.26 -0.88 -0.41
C PHE A 153 -5.10 0.39 -0.42
N LEU A 154 -5.99 0.54 0.55
CA LEU A 154 -6.60 1.83 0.88
C LEU A 154 -5.61 2.69 1.67
N GLN A 155 -5.28 3.86 1.15
CA GLN A 155 -4.29 4.78 1.71
C GLN A 155 -4.64 5.25 3.13
N ASN A 156 -3.61 5.46 3.94
CA ASN A 156 -3.75 5.74 5.37
C ASN A 156 -4.60 6.99 5.66
N ILE A 157 -4.53 8.02 4.83
CA ILE A 157 -5.34 9.23 5.02
C ILE A 157 -6.85 8.97 4.93
N ILE A 158 -7.28 8.03 4.08
CA ILE A 158 -8.69 7.64 3.98
C ILE A 158 -9.02 6.63 5.07
N THR A 159 -8.18 5.61 5.24
CA THR A 159 -8.37 4.57 6.27
C THR A 159 -8.48 5.18 7.67
N ASP A 160 -7.55 6.07 8.06
CA ASP A 160 -7.52 6.65 9.40
C ASP A 160 -8.67 7.66 9.61
N LEU A 161 -9.15 8.32 8.55
CA LEU A 161 -10.35 9.14 8.60
C LEU A 161 -11.59 8.29 8.89
N LEU A 162 -11.82 7.23 8.10
CA LEU A 162 -12.93 6.31 8.27
C LEU A 162 -12.89 5.62 9.64
N LEU A 163 -11.69 5.26 10.09
CA LEU A 163 -11.45 4.70 11.42
C LEU A 163 -11.80 5.70 12.54
N GLY A 164 -11.48 6.98 12.34
CA GLY A 164 -11.84 8.06 13.25
C GLY A 164 -13.36 8.26 13.36
N LEU A 165 -14.07 8.13 12.24
CA LEU A 165 -15.54 8.22 12.15
C LEU A 165 -16.26 6.93 12.61
N GLY A 166 -15.54 5.82 12.72
CA GLY A 166 -16.12 4.51 13.09
C GLY A 166 -16.95 3.88 11.98
N TRP A 167 -16.71 4.24 10.71
CA TRP A 167 -17.47 3.76 9.55
C TRP A 167 -17.00 2.40 9.07
N ALA A 168 -17.29 1.35 9.85
CA ALA A 168 -16.87 -0.02 9.55
C ALA A 168 -17.40 -0.54 8.21
N ASP A 169 -18.66 -0.22 7.88
CA ASP A 169 -19.33 -0.69 6.67
C ASP A 169 -18.56 -0.34 5.38
N VAL A 170 -17.89 0.82 5.36
CA VAL A 170 -17.10 1.26 4.19
C VAL A 170 -15.88 0.37 3.97
N PHE A 171 -15.28 -0.17 5.04
CA PHE A 171 -14.18 -1.13 4.90
C PHE A 171 -14.67 -2.46 4.32
N CYS A 172 -15.83 -2.94 4.77
CA CYS A 172 -16.44 -4.16 4.23
C CYS A 172 -16.83 -3.98 2.75
N ASP A 173 -17.45 -2.84 2.41
CA ASP A 173 -17.77 -2.48 1.02
C ASP A 173 -16.51 -2.43 0.13
N PHE A 174 -15.40 -1.89 0.65
CA PHE A 174 -14.12 -1.85 -0.06
C PHE A 174 -13.58 -3.27 -0.32
N ILE A 175 -13.59 -4.14 0.70
CA ILE A 175 -13.15 -5.54 0.57
C ILE A 175 -13.98 -6.24 -0.51
N ASP A 176 -15.30 -6.20 -0.37
CA ASP A 176 -16.22 -6.83 -1.32
C ASP A 176 -16.00 -6.31 -2.74
N TYR A 177 -15.81 -5.01 -2.91
CA TYR A 177 -15.63 -4.43 -4.24
C TYR A 177 -14.32 -4.86 -4.88
N ILE A 178 -13.20 -4.83 -4.14
CA ILE A 178 -11.89 -5.19 -4.67
C ILE A 178 -11.84 -6.67 -5.06
N GLU A 179 -12.29 -7.55 -4.17
CA GLU A 179 -12.20 -9.00 -4.37
C GLU A 179 -13.12 -9.49 -5.50
N ASN A 180 -14.28 -8.85 -5.69
CA ASN A 180 -15.23 -9.22 -6.76
C ASN A 180 -14.87 -8.66 -8.14
N ASN A 181 -14.13 -7.55 -8.24
CA ASN A 181 -13.92 -6.85 -9.52
C ASN A 181 -12.48 -6.87 -10.05
N TYR A 182 -11.47 -7.03 -9.18
CA TYR A 182 -10.06 -6.85 -9.55
C TYR A 182 -9.18 -8.09 -9.48
N ASN A 183 -9.75 -9.26 -9.13
CA ASN A 183 -8.97 -10.49 -8.88
C ASN A 183 -7.75 -10.23 -7.97
N ALA A 184 -7.95 -9.36 -6.99
CA ALA A 184 -6.94 -8.89 -6.06
C ALA A 184 -7.54 -8.88 -4.66
N ARG A 185 -6.70 -8.89 -3.63
CA ARG A 185 -7.14 -8.79 -2.24
C ARG A 185 -7.23 -7.34 -1.81
N ALA A 186 -8.11 -7.04 -0.87
CA ALA A 186 -8.13 -5.74 -0.21
C ALA A 186 -7.09 -5.67 0.92
N GLY A 187 -6.42 -4.53 1.03
CA GLY A 187 -5.54 -4.21 2.14
C GLY A 187 -5.75 -2.77 2.62
N PHE A 188 -5.25 -2.48 3.82
CA PHE A 188 -5.40 -1.16 4.43
C PHE A 188 -4.05 -0.62 4.89
N MET A 189 -3.71 0.60 4.48
CA MET A 189 -2.64 1.37 5.10
C MET A 189 -3.21 2.14 6.28
N THR A 190 -2.49 2.21 7.41
CA THR A 190 -2.94 2.93 8.62
C THR A 190 -1.76 3.36 9.47
N LEU A 191 -1.95 4.41 10.28
CA LEU A 191 -1.04 4.75 11.38
C LEU A 191 -1.58 4.28 12.74
N ASN A 192 -2.70 3.54 12.77
CA ASN A 192 -3.36 3.03 13.97
C ASN A 192 -3.78 1.56 13.80
N MET A 193 -2.80 0.70 13.51
CA MET A 193 -3.00 -0.73 13.25
C MET A 193 -3.79 -1.45 14.35
N PRO A 194 -3.53 -1.28 15.66
CA PRO A 194 -4.30 -1.97 16.70
C PRO A 194 -5.80 -1.62 16.68
N ARG A 195 -6.15 -0.35 16.48
CA ARG A 195 -7.55 0.09 16.44
C ARG A 195 -8.24 -0.36 15.15
N LEU A 196 -7.57 -0.28 14.01
CA LEU A 196 -8.12 -0.75 12.74
C LEU A 196 -8.39 -2.25 12.80
N LEU A 197 -7.42 -3.03 13.30
CA LEU A 197 -7.54 -4.46 13.45
C LEU A 197 -8.74 -4.85 14.32
N HIS A 198 -8.90 -4.17 15.46
CA HIS A 198 -10.05 -4.38 16.34
C HIS A 198 -11.38 -4.08 15.63
N LEU A 199 -11.47 -2.96 14.90
CA LEU A 199 -12.68 -2.59 14.17
C LEU A 199 -13.02 -3.62 13.09
N LEU A 200 -12.04 -4.00 12.27
CA LEU A 200 -12.23 -4.96 11.17
C LEU A 200 -12.69 -6.33 11.71
N LYS A 201 -12.02 -6.86 12.73
CA LYS A 201 -12.41 -8.14 13.36
C LYS A 201 -13.79 -8.10 13.99
N SER A 202 -14.13 -7.01 14.67
CA SER A 202 -15.46 -6.84 15.28
C SER A 202 -16.59 -6.82 14.24
N ASN A 203 -16.26 -6.59 12.97
CA ASN A 203 -17.18 -6.60 11.83
C ASN A 203 -17.00 -7.84 10.94
N GLY A 204 -16.35 -8.91 11.44
CA GLY A 204 -16.27 -10.21 10.77
C GLY A 204 -15.12 -10.37 9.77
N VAL A 205 -14.17 -9.41 9.72
CA VAL A 205 -12.98 -9.54 8.88
C VAL A 205 -11.88 -10.30 9.65
N GLU A 206 -11.75 -11.59 9.37
CA GLU A 206 -10.92 -12.52 10.14
C GLU A 206 -9.39 -12.32 9.95
N SER A 207 -8.94 -12.10 8.71
CA SER A 207 -7.50 -12.01 8.39
C SER A 207 -7.19 -10.82 7.46
N PRO A 208 -7.36 -9.58 7.95
CA PRO A 208 -7.12 -8.39 7.13
C PRO A 208 -5.63 -8.22 6.80
N VAL A 209 -5.35 -7.75 5.57
CA VAL A 209 -4.01 -7.29 5.19
C VAL A 209 -3.83 -5.84 5.65
N ILE A 210 -2.93 -5.60 6.59
CA ILE A 210 -2.72 -4.26 7.16
C ILE A 210 -1.27 -3.84 6.97
N CYS A 211 -1.05 -2.78 6.20
CA CYS A 211 0.24 -2.12 6.06
C CYS A 211 0.34 -0.95 7.04
N SER A 212 1.37 -0.94 7.88
CA SER A 212 1.54 0.12 8.89
C SER A 212 3.00 0.43 9.13
N ALA A 213 3.27 1.63 9.65
CA ALA A 213 4.57 1.90 10.26
C ALA A 213 4.80 0.91 11.40
N ILE A 214 5.91 0.16 11.36
CA ILE A 214 6.32 -0.76 12.42
C ILE A 214 7.82 -0.60 12.62
N ASN A 215 8.22 0.02 13.73
CA ASN A 215 9.62 0.30 14.02
C ASN A 215 9.85 0.41 15.53
N LYS A 216 11.10 0.13 15.94
CA LYS A 216 11.53 0.12 17.35
C LYS A 216 11.39 1.47 18.07
N LYS A 217 11.20 2.57 17.33
CA LYS A 217 11.10 3.93 17.88
C LYS A 217 9.66 4.38 18.15
N GLY A 218 8.65 3.61 17.74
CA GLY A 218 7.25 4.05 17.83
C GLY A 218 6.89 5.18 16.85
N PHE A 219 7.73 5.43 15.83
CA PHE A 219 7.49 6.50 14.87
C PHE A 219 6.26 6.18 14.01
N GLN A 220 5.27 7.07 14.02
CA GLN A 220 3.98 6.91 13.33
C GLN A 220 3.17 5.66 13.76
N MET A 221 3.29 5.25 15.03
CA MET A 221 2.61 4.07 15.58
C MET A 221 1.60 4.48 16.66
N ASN A 222 0.39 4.89 16.27
CA ASN A 222 -0.67 5.27 17.23
C ASN A 222 -1.46 4.05 17.73
N PRO A 223 -1.80 3.93 19.03
CA PRO A 223 -1.56 4.92 20.09
C PRO A 223 -0.18 4.82 20.74
N GLY A 224 0.61 3.79 20.44
CA GLY A 224 1.97 3.64 20.94
C GLY A 224 2.57 2.28 20.60
N LEU A 225 3.86 2.14 20.90
CA LEU A 225 4.66 0.95 20.60
C LEU A 225 4.07 -0.33 21.23
N GLU A 226 3.75 -0.30 22.53
CA GLU A 226 3.25 -1.46 23.28
C GLU A 226 1.96 -2.04 22.69
N ALA A 227 1.05 -1.18 22.22
CA ALA A 227 -0.20 -1.63 21.59
C ALA A 227 0.05 -2.36 20.26
N TYR A 228 1.06 -1.93 19.50
CA TYR A 228 1.48 -2.61 18.27
C TYR A 228 2.11 -3.97 18.59
N GLU A 229 3.03 -4.02 19.54
CA GLU A 229 3.72 -5.27 19.92
C GLU A 229 2.73 -6.31 20.44
N THR A 230 1.75 -5.87 21.24
CA THR A 230 0.65 -6.71 21.72
C THR A 230 -0.16 -7.27 20.55
N ALA A 231 -0.60 -6.41 19.63
CA ALA A 231 -1.37 -6.84 18.46
C ALA A 231 -0.57 -7.81 17.56
N LEU A 232 0.70 -7.50 17.27
CA LEU A 232 1.57 -8.33 16.42
C LEU A 232 1.85 -9.71 17.03
N THR A 233 1.80 -9.82 18.36
CA THR A 233 2.10 -11.07 19.08
C THR A 233 0.85 -11.94 19.30
N HIS A 234 -0.28 -11.31 19.60
CA HIS A 234 -1.47 -12.02 20.08
C HIS A 234 -2.61 -12.09 19.08
N GLU A 235 -2.64 -11.22 18.07
CA GLU A 235 -3.72 -11.18 17.09
C GLU A 235 -3.34 -11.90 15.80
N SER A 236 -4.30 -12.64 15.22
CA SER A 236 -4.18 -13.19 13.87
C SER A 236 -4.58 -12.15 12.82
N PHE A 237 -3.68 -11.83 11.89
CA PHE A 237 -3.90 -11.00 10.69
C PHE A 237 -2.64 -11.05 9.80
N GLU A 238 -2.63 -10.33 8.68
CA GLU A 238 -1.48 -10.23 7.77
C GLU A 238 -0.82 -8.84 7.82
N PRO A 239 0.13 -8.60 8.75
CA PRO A 239 0.86 -7.35 8.81
C PRO A 239 1.89 -7.20 7.68
N VAL A 240 1.94 -6.00 7.10
CA VAL A 240 2.98 -5.52 6.20
C VAL A 240 3.72 -4.37 6.88
N ALA A 241 5.00 -4.56 7.15
CA ALA A 241 5.80 -3.54 7.83
C ALA A 241 6.30 -2.49 6.82
N MET A 242 6.01 -1.23 7.07
CA MET A 242 6.62 -0.08 6.38
C MET A 242 7.29 0.85 7.39
N SER A 243 8.00 1.88 6.89
CA SER A 243 8.70 2.86 7.74
C SER A 243 9.62 2.25 8.81
N VAL A 244 10.19 1.07 8.52
CA VAL A 244 10.95 0.26 9.48
C VAL A 244 12.19 0.98 10.03
N LEU A 245 12.76 1.90 9.24
CA LEU A 245 13.91 2.71 9.62
C LEU A 245 13.55 3.95 10.48
N ALA A 246 12.27 4.16 10.81
CA ALA A 246 11.78 5.34 11.53
C ALA A 246 12.29 6.66 10.92
N ALA A 247 12.04 6.84 9.62
CA ALA A 247 12.60 7.93 8.82
C ALA A 247 14.14 8.04 8.97
N GLY A 248 14.86 6.92 8.96
CA GLY A 248 16.33 6.90 9.05
C GLY A 248 16.91 7.10 10.46
N ALA A 249 16.08 7.19 11.50
CA ALA A 249 16.53 7.24 12.89
C ALA A 249 17.06 5.90 13.43
N LEU A 250 16.83 4.80 12.71
CA LEU A 250 17.35 3.47 13.02
C LEU A 250 18.36 3.01 11.97
N ARG A 251 19.38 2.29 12.45
CA ARG A 251 20.29 1.56 11.55
C ARG A 251 19.52 0.41 10.90
N PRO A 252 19.80 0.06 9.62
CA PRO A 252 19.08 -1.02 8.95
C PRO A 252 19.06 -2.34 9.71
N THR A 253 20.21 -2.80 10.22
CA THR A 253 20.30 -4.04 11.00
C THR A 253 19.39 -4.01 12.23
N GLU A 254 19.47 -2.94 13.02
CA GLU A 254 18.63 -2.76 14.21
C GLU A 254 17.13 -2.74 13.89
N ALA A 255 16.74 -2.11 12.76
CA ALA A 255 15.35 -2.06 12.32
C ALA A 255 14.84 -3.43 11.87
N ILE A 256 15.63 -4.16 11.08
CA ILE A 256 15.25 -5.48 10.57
C ILE A 256 15.24 -6.52 11.71
N ASP A 257 16.21 -6.49 12.61
CA ASP A 257 16.24 -7.37 13.78
C ASP A 257 14.97 -7.20 14.62
N TYR A 258 14.54 -5.97 14.86
CA TYR A 258 13.32 -5.67 15.61
C TYR A 258 12.07 -6.26 14.95
N ILE A 259 11.83 -6.00 13.66
CA ILE A 259 10.62 -6.49 12.99
C ILE A 259 10.65 -8.01 12.79
N SER A 260 11.84 -8.61 12.62
CA SER A 260 11.99 -10.07 12.48
C SER A 260 11.69 -10.84 13.77
N GLY A 261 11.60 -10.15 14.91
CA GLY A 261 11.14 -10.75 16.17
C GLY A 261 9.65 -11.12 16.19
N PHE A 262 8.85 -10.59 15.26
CA PHE A 262 7.41 -10.84 15.18
C PHE A 262 7.08 -11.85 14.06
N LYS A 263 6.71 -13.08 14.46
CA LYS A 263 6.32 -14.19 13.56
C LYS A 263 5.21 -13.84 12.57
N SER A 264 4.36 -12.89 12.92
CA SER A 264 3.23 -12.45 12.09
C SER A 264 3.70 -11.63 10.88
N ILE A 265 4.82 -10.91 10.99
CA ILE A 265 5.37 -10.10 9.91
C ILE A 265 6.04 -11.00 8.89
N LYS A 266 5.51 -11.02 7.67
CA LYS A 266 6.06 -11.81 6.56
C LYS A 266 6.46 -10.96 5.36
N SER A 267 6.06 -9.70 5.35
CA SER A 267 6.21 -8.79 4.21
C SER A 267 6.66 -7.41 4.70
N VAL A 268 7.64 -6.84 4.01
CA VAL A 268 8.24 -5.54 4.34
C VAL A 268 8.24 -4.66 3.09
N ILE A 269 7.67 -3.45 3.21
CA ILE A 269 7.79 -2.39 2.21
C ILE A 269 8.93 -1.46 2.63
N PHE A 270 9.89 -1.26 1.73
CA PHE A 270 11.02 -0.35 1.94
C PHE A 270 11.25 0.55 0.72
N GLY A 271 11.87 1.70 0.94
CA GLY A 271 12.26 2.62 -0.12
C GLY A 271 13.78 2.65 -0.28
N ALA A 272 14.25 2.56 -1.52
CA ALA A 272 15.66 2.72 -1.89
C ALA A 272 15.78 3.14 -3.36
N SER A 273 16.84 3.89 -3.70
CA SER A 273 17.05 4.46 -5.04
C SER A 273 18.41 4.13 -5.66
N THR A 274 19.24 3.33 -4.98
CA THR A 274 20.55 2.90 -5.47
C THR A 274 20.64 1.38 -5.44
N PRO A 275 21.33 0.74 -6.42
CA PRO A 275 21.49 -0.71 -6.45
C PRO A 275 22.07 -1.27 -5.15
N ALA A 276 23.09 -0.62 -4.61
CA ALA A 276 23.76 -1.04 -3.37
C ALA A 276 22.79 -1.08 -2.17
N HIS A 277 21.95 -0.05 -2.00
CA HIS A 277 20.99 -0.03 -0.90
C HIS A 277 19.86 -1.04 -1.09
N ILE A 278 19.39 -1.22 -2.33
CA ILE A 278 18.34 -2.20 -2.67
C ILE A 278 18.81 -3.61 -2.34
N THR A 279 19.98 -4.01 -2.83
CA THR A 279 20.55 -5.35 -2.58
C THR A 279 20.82 -5.55 -1.09
N ALA A 280 21.49 -4.60 -0.44
CA ALA A 280 21.82 -4.72 0.98
C ALA A 280 20.58 -4.83 1.88
N THR A 281 19.52 -4.06 1.60
CA THR A 281 18.28 -4.13 2.39
C THR A 281 17.51 -5.42 2.12
N LYS A 282 17.44 -5.88 0.86
CA LYS A 282 16.85 -7.17 0.52
C LYS A 282 17.53 -8.32 1.26
N GLU A 283 18.86 -8.41 1.15
CA GLU A 283 19.65 -9.48 1.76
C GLU A 283 19.49 -9.49 3.28
N LEU A 284 19.45 -8.31 3.90
CA LEU A 284 19.23 -8.17 5.33
C LEU A 284 17.85 -8.69 5.75
N ILE A 285 16.79 -8.30 5.03
CA ILE A 285 15.42 -8.79 5.28
C ILE A 285 15.39 -10.32 5.09
N GLU A 286 15.82 -10.83 3.95
CA GLU A 286 15.77 -12.27 3.65
C GLU A 286 16.56 -13.09 4.68
N SER A 287 17.74 -12.63 5.10
CA SER A 287 18.56 -13.31 6.10
C SER A 287 17.89 -13.38 7.46
N ALA A 288 17.34 -12.25 7.96
CA ALA A 288 16.70 -12.20 9.27
C ALA A 288 15.47 -13.12 9.34
N PHE A 289 14.60 -13.08 8.32
CA PHE A 289 13.41 -13.93 8.26
C PHE A 289 13.70 -15.38 7.82
N SER A 290 14.94 -15.73 7.48
CA SER A 290 15.38 -17.12 7.23
C SER A 290 16.03 -17.75 8.48
N GLN A 291 16.71 -16.95 9.31
CA GLN A 291 17.31 -17.39 10.57
C GLN A 291 16.24 -17.85 11.58
N GLU A 292 15.06 -17.22 11.57
CA GLU A 292 13.92 -17.61 12.41
C GLU A 292 13.42 -19.04 12.12
N GLN A 293 13.59 -19.53 10.89
CA GLN A 293 13.24 -20.92 10.54
C GLN A 293 14.26 -21.94 11.09
N ARG A 294 15.48 -21.51 11.44
CA ARG A 294 16.58 -22.39 11.91
C ARG A 294 16.68 -22.51 13.44
N THR A 295 16.14 -21.56 14.21
CA THR A 295 16.24 -21.56 15.68
C THR A 295 15.15 -22.36 16.40
N GLN A 296 14.40 -23.22 15.71
CA GLN A 296 13.50 -24.17 16.36
C GLN A 296 14.30 -25.31 17.02
N PRO A 297 14.13 -25.59 18.34
CA PRO A 297 14.50 -26.89 18.86
C PRO A 297 13.57 -27.93 18.24
N VAL A 298 14.16 -28.96 17.63
CA VAL A 298 13.44 -30.19 17.30
C VAL A 298 12.93 -30.76 18.62
N VAL A 299 11.66 -30.51 18.95
CA VAL A 299 10.99 -31.23 20.05
C VAL A 299 10.80 -32.65 19.55
N ALA A 300 11.82 -33.48 19.78
CA ALA A 300 11.71 -34.91 19.63
C ALA A 300 10.69 -35.40 20.65
N TYR A 301 9.47 -35.71 20.18
CA TYR A 301 8.54 -36.54 20.92
C TYR A 301 9.17 -37.93 21.09
N GLN A 302 9.89 -38.14 22.18
CA GLN A 302 10.15 -39.47 22.68
C GLN A 302 8.85 -40.02 23.27
N LYS A 303 8.20 -40.90 22.51
CA LYS A 303 7.17 -41.79 23.03
C LYS A 303 7.78 -42.62 24.17
N GLN A 304 7.32 -42.42 25.38
CA GLN A 304 7.46 -43.43 26.44
C GLN A 304 6.35 -44.46 26.26
N ALA A 305 6.76 -45.72 26.15
CA ALA A 305 5.94 -46.90 26.33
C ALA A 305 5.86 -47.23 27.83
#